data_AF-A0AA47NNJ5-F1
#
_entry.id   AF-A0AA47NNJ5-F1
#
_cell.length_a   1.000
_cell.length_b   1.000
_cell.length_c   1.000
_cell.angle_alpha   90.00
_cell.angle_beta   90.00
_cell.angle_gamma   90.00
#
_symmetry.space_group_name_H-M   'P 1'
#
loop_
_entity.id
_entity.type
_entity.pdbx_description
1 polymer ?
#
loop_
_entity_poly.entity_id
_entity_poly.type
_entity_poly.pdbx_seq_one_letter_code
_entity_poly.pdbx_strand_id
1 'polypeptide(L)'
;MRTSCGLADLLGQTYSEFGAPPKSLSAIVQEEVKRFQEVTPLAFTEDPLSWWKAHEQVYPFLAKLAKRYLCIPGTTVSAERLLNGWRHRHSTKEHSDLRMLL
;
A
#
# COMPACT_ATOMS: atom_id res chain seq x y z
N MET A 1 47.97 32.37 -10.78
CA MET A 1 46.77 31.60 -11.21
C MET A 1 46.86 30.21 -10.60
N ARG A 2 45.73 29.71 -10.05
CA ARG A 2 45.47 28.39 -9.45
C ARG A 2 46.31 27.98 -8.24
N THR A 3 45.82 28.35 -7.06
CA THR A 3 46.03 27.56 -5.83
C THR A 3 45.13 26.32 -5.91
N SER A 4 45.57 25.26 -6.59
CA SER A 4 44.93 23.94 -6.43
C SER A 4 45.31 23.43 -5.05
N CYS A 5 44.37 23.43 -4.12
CA CYS A 5 44.60 22.83 -2.81
C CYS A 5 44.73 21.32 -3.01
N GLY A 6 45.92 20.75 -2.76
CA GLY A 6 46.20 19.32 -2.97
C GLY A 6 45.27 18.38 -2.20
N LEU A 7 44.52 18.89 -1.23
CA LEU A 7 43.46 18.17 -0.53
C LEU A 7 42.25 17.87 -1.42
N ALA A 8 41.89 18.77 -2.35
CA ALA A 8 40.81 18.55 -3.31
C ALA A 8 41.20 17.52 -4.38
N ASP A 9 42.47 17.46 -4.78
CA ASP A 9 42.98 16.43 -5.69
C ASP A 9 43.11 15.06 -4.99
N LEU A 10 43.40 15.04 -3.67
CA LEU A 10 43.52 13.81 -2.88
C LEU A 10 42.16 13.18 -2.51
N LEU A 11 41.17 14.01 -2.19
CA LEU A 11 39.85 13.56 -1.69
C LEU A 11 38.71 13.79 -2.68
N GLY A 12 38.94 14.43 -3.83
CA GLY A 12 37.89 14.89 -4.74
C GLY A 12 37.01 13.77 -5.31
N GLN A 13 37.55 12.56 -5.47
CA GLN A 13 36.79 11.40 -5.94
C GLN A 13 36.00 10.73 -4.80
N THR A 14 36.52 10.72 -3.57
CA THR A 14 35.86 10.06 -2.42
C THR A 14 34.80 10.93 -1.76
N TYR A 15 35.00 12.26 -1.74
CA TYR A 15 34.03 13.20 -1.17
C TYR A 15 32.78 13.39 -2.04
N SER A 16 32.88 13.14 -3.36
CA SER A 16 31.77 13.31 -4.27
C SER A 16 30.82 12.10 -4.30
N GLU A 17 31.32 10.88 -4.13
CA GLU A 17 30.47 9.67 -4.12
C GLU A 17 29.58 9.58 -2.87
N PHE A 18 30.07 10.03 -1.71
CA PHE A 18 29.33 9.99 -0.43
C PHE A 18 28.56 11.28 -0.12
N GLY A 19 28.64 12.29 -0.99
CA GLY A 19 27.97 13.58 -0.84
C GLY A 19 26.55 13.64 -1.42
N ALA A 20 26.06 12.56 -2.06
CA ALA A 20 24.65 12.48 -2.40
C ALA A 20 23.86 12.30 -1.10
N PRO A 21 22.99 13.25 -0.70
CA PRO A 21 22.18 13.08 0.49
C PRO A 21 21.44 11.75 0.39
N PRO A 22 21.41 10.93 1.46
CA PRO A 22 20.65 9.69 1.44
C PRO A 22 19.26 10.04 0.94
N LYS A 23 18.86 9.40 -0.18
CA LYS A 23 17.60 9.70 -0.85
C LYS A 23 16.53 9.68 0.23
N SER A 24 15.83 10.80 0.39
CA SER A 24 14.79 10.91 1.40
C SER A 24 13.79 9.77 1.21
N LEU A 25 13.16 9.31 2.29
CA LEU A 25 12.15 8.26 2.20
C LEU A 25 11.08 8.61 1.15
N SER A 26 10.71 9.90 1.07
CA SER A 26 9.83 10.40 0.01
C SER A 26 10.37 10.16 -1.40
N ALA A 27 11.66 10.42 -1.66
CA ALA A 27 12.27 10.20 -2.97
C ALA A 27 12.30 8.71 -3.35
N ILE A 28 12.56 7.82 -2.37
CA ILE A 28 12.54 6.37 -2.59
C ILE A 28 11.12 5.90 -2.94
N VAL A 29 10.11 6.37 -2.19
CA VAL A 29 8.71 6.02 -2.44
C VAL A 29 8.22 6.57 -3.79
N GLN A 30 8.58 7.81 -4.15
CA GLN A 30 8.20 8.40 -5.45
C GLN A 30 8.80 7.62 -6.62
N GLU A 31 10.06 7.20 -6.50
CA GLU A 31 10.72 6.36 -7.49
C GLU A 31 10.04 4.98 -7.60
N GLU A 32 9.64 4.37 -6.48
CA GLU A 32 8.87 3.12 -6.48
C GLU A 32 7.52 3.28 -7.20
N VAL A 33 6.79 4.36 -6.92
CA VAL A 33 5.50 4.69 -7.57
C VAL A 33 5.69 4.88 -9.07
N LYS A 34 6.72 5.62 -9.49
CA LYS A 34 7.00 5.85 -10.90
C LYS A 34 7.27 4.54 -11.63
N ARG A 35 8.09 3.66 -11.06
CA ARG A 35 8.36 2.33 -11.63
C ARG A 35 7.09 1.49 -11.76
N PHE A 36 6.20 1.55 -10.77
CA PHE A 36 4.93 0.82 -10.83
C PHE A 36 4.01 1.36 -11.94
N GLN A 37 3.97 2.67 -12.19
CA GLN A 37 3.18 3.26 -13.27
C GLN A 37 3.63 2.82 -14.68
N GLU A 38 4.91 2.46 -14.82
CA GLU A 38 5.48 1.96 -16.07
C GLU A 38 5.19 0.47 -16.30
N VAL A 39 4.74 -0.26 -15.27
CA VAL A 39 4.38 -1.69 -15.38
C VAL A 39 3.12 -1.85 -16.23
N THR A 40 3.15 -2.82 -17.13
CA THR A 40 1.99 -3.20 -17.94
C THR A 40 0.82 -3.63 -17.04
N PRO A 41 -0.42 -3.19 -17.33
CA PRO A 41 -1.58 -3.56 -16.52
C PRO A 41 -1.72 -5.08 -16.38
N LEU A 42 -2.05 -5.52 -15.16
CA LEU A 42 -2.27 -6.92 -14.83
C LEU A 42 -3.37 -7.51 -15.72
N ALA A 43 -3.13 -8.72 -16.24
CA ALA A 43 -4.17 -9.46 -16.94
C ALA A 43 -5.31 -9.80 -15.96
N PHE A 44 -6.55 -9.66 -16.41
CA PHE A 44 -7.77 -9.84 -15.59
C PHE A 44 -7.90 -11.24 -14.95
N THR A 45 -7.10 -12.21 -15.39
CA THR A 45 -7.10 -13.60 -14.92
C THR A 45 -6.23 -13.83 -13.68
N GLU A 46 -5.35 -12.89 -13.31
CA GLU A 46 -4.41 -13.08 -12.21
C GLU A 46 -4.93 -12.44 -10.91
N ASP A 47 -4.79 -13.15 -9.79
CA ASP A 47 -5.16 -12.61 -8.47
C ASP A 47 -4.19 -11.46 -8.11
N PRO A 48 -4.69 -10.22 -7.91
CA PRO A 48 -3.83 -9.08 -7.66
C PRO A 48 -3.04 -9.21 -6.36
N LEU A 49 -3.60 -9.87 -5.33
CA LEU A 49 -2.88 -10.12 -4.07
C LEU A 49 -1.67 -11.05 -4.27
N SER A 50 -1.81 -12.06 -5.13
CA SER A 50 -0.73 -12.97 -5.51
C SER A 50 0.38 -12.24 -6.28
N TRP A 51 0.02 -11.34 -7.20
CA TRP A 51 1.00 -10.52 -7.91
C TRP A 51 1.80 -9.61 -6.97
N TRP A 52 1.12 -8.92 -6.04
CA TRP A 52 1.77 -8.06 -5.04
C TRP A 52 2.69 -8.84 -4.11
N LYS A 53 2.38 -10.11 -3.83
CA LYS A 53 3.24 -11.00 -3.05
C LYS A 53 4.51 -11.38 -3.82
N ALA A 54 4.40 -11.64 -5.11
CA ALA A 54 5.56 -11.93 -5.97
C ALA A 54 6.49 -10.72 -6.13
N HIS A 55 5.92 -9.51 -6.15
CA HIS A 55 6.68 -8.27 -6.39
C HIS A 55 6.99 -7.46 -5.12
N GLU A 56 6.80 -8.04 -3.93
CA GLU A 56 7.02 -7.36 -2.64
C GLU A 56 8.46 -6.88 -2.42
N GLN A 57 9.44 -7.58 -3.00
CA GLN A 57 10.85 -7.16 -2.94
C GLN A 57 11.15 -5.96 -3.83
N VAL A 58 10.40 -5.81 -4.93
CA VAL A 58 10.56 -4.72 -5.90
C VAL A 58 9.77 -3.49 -5.46
N TYR A 59 8.61 -3.70 -4.85
CA TYR A 59 7.69 -2.65 -4.40
C TYR A 59 7.34 -2.80 -2.90
N PRO A 60 8.29 -2.61 -1.98
CA PRO A 60 8.09 -2.88 -0.56
C PRO A 60 7.10 -1.93 0.13
N PHE A 61 6.97 -0.68 -0.34
CA PHE A 61 6.02 0.27 0.23
C PHE A 61 4.61 0.07 -0.36
N LEU A 62 4.52 -0.10 -1.68
CA LEU A 62 3.25 -0.32 -2.37
C LEU A 62 2.65 -1.68 -2.03
N ALA A 63 3.43 -2.76 -1.93
CA ALA A 63 2.90 -4.07 -1.55
C ALA A 63 2.26 -4.08 -0.15
N LYS A 64 2.82 -3.31 0.80
CA LYS A 64 2.20 -3.13 2.13
C LYS A 64 0.86 -2.42 2.07
N LEU A 65 0.73 -1.41 1.22
CA LEU A 65 -0.54 -0.71 1.00
C LEU A 65 -1.53 -1.61 0.26
N ALA A 66 -1.11 -2.26 -0.81
CA ALA A 66 -1.92 -3.15 -1.61
C ALA A 66 -2.53 -4.28 -0.77
N LYS A 67 -1.76 -4.91 0.12
CA LYS A 67 -2.28 -5.89 1.07
C LYS A 67 -3.37 -5.34 2.01
N ARG A 68 -3.33 -4.05 2.37
CA ARG A 68 -4.36 -3.45 3.23
C ARG A 68 -5.61 -3.08 2.45
N TYR A 69 -5.46 -2.53 1.25
CA TYR A 69 -6.57 -2.04 0.45
C TYR A 69 -7.28 -3.14 -0.35
N LEU A 70 -6.55 -4.13 -0.87
CA LEU A 70 -7.11 -5.24 -1.66
C LEU A 70 -7.69 -6.37 -0.81
N CYS A 71 -7.27 -6.50 0.45
CA CYS A 71 -7.88 -7.45 1.40
C CYS A 71 -9.24 -6.97 1.92
N ILE A 72 -9.63 -5.73 1.65
CA ILE A 72 -10.98 -5.26 1.93
C ILE A 72 -11.86 -5.81 0.79
N PRO A 73 -12.79 -6.74 1.06
CA PRO A 73 -13.71 -7.18 0.01
C PRO A 73 -14.45 -5.95 -0.49
N GLY A 74 -14.32 -5.65 -1.78
CA GLY A 74 -15.00 -4.55 -2.48
C GLY A 74 -16.51 -4.76 -2.59
N THR A 75 -17.15 -5.28 -1.55
CA THR A 75 -18.56 -5.64 -1.58
C THR A 75 -19.27 -5.03 -0.37
N THR A 76 -20.00 -3.96 -0.63
CA THR A 76 -21.16 -3.53 0.18
C THR A 76 -22.08 -4.73 0.53
N VAL A 77 -22.11 -5.76 -0.32
CA VAL A 77 -22.86 -7.02 -0.15
C VAL A 77 -22.51 -7.78 1.14
N SER A 78 -21.25 -7.76 1.62
CA SER A 78 -20.92 -8.41 2.90
C SER A 78 -21.40 -7.60 4.09
N ALA A 79 -21.39 -6.26 4.00
CA ALA A 79 -21.97 -5.40 5.02
C ALA A 79 -23.49 -5.54 5.04
N GLU A 80 -24.16 -5.61 3.88
CA GLU A 80 -25.60 -5.88 3.80
C GLU A 80 -25.98 -7.21 4.41
N ARG A 81 -25.19 -8.29 4.22
CA ARG A 81 -25.44 -9.60 4.85
C ARG A 81 -25.25 -9.60 6.37
N LEU A 82 -24.37 -8.73 6.88
CA LEU A 82 -24.22 -8.54 8.32
C LEU A 82 -25.35 -7.65 8.87
N LEU A 83 -25.66 -6.55 8.19
CA LEU A 83 -26.70 -5.60 8.56
C LEU A 83 -28.10 -6.21 8.45
N ASN A 84 -28.36 -7.08 7.48
CA ASN A 84 -29.65 -7.75 7.34
C ASN A 84 -29.81 -8.86 8.40
N GLY A 85 -28.75 -9.58 8.77
CA GLY A 85 -28.74 -10.49 9.91
C GLY A 85 -28.96 -9.77 11.24
N TRP A 86 -28.34 -8.60 11.42
CA TRP A 86 -28.58 -7.71 12.55
C TRP A 86 -30.01 -7.18 12.58
N ARG A 87 -30.52 -6.67 11.45
CA ARG A 87 -31.89 -6.14 11.32
C ARG A 87 -32.94 -7.21 11.55
N HIS A 88 -32.75 -8.41 11.02
CA HIS A 88 -33.62 -9.55 11.29
C HIS A 88 -33.63 -9.89 12.78
N ARG A 89 -32.46 -9.91 13.44
CA ARG A 89 -32.33 -10.20 14.88
C ARG A 89 -32.87 -9.10 15.80
N HIS A 90 -32.87 -7.84 15.36
CA HIS A 90 -33.46 -6.73 16.09
C HIS A 90 -34.99 -6.70 15.93
N SER A 91 -35.49 -6.97 14.71
CA SER A 91 -36.92 -7.02 14.40
C SER A 91 -37.62 -8.20 15.08
N THR A 92 -36.95 -9.35 15.22
CA THR A 92 -37.55 -10.51 15.91
C THR A 92 -37.72 -10.29 17.40
N LYS A 93 -36.89 -9.45 18.06
CA LYS A 93 -37.02 -9.19 19.51
C LYS A 93 -38.26 -8.37 19.83
N GLU A 94 -38.48 -7.29 19.08
CA GLU A 94 -39.66 -6.42 19.24
C GLU A 94 -40.97 -7.19 18.99
N HIS A 95 -41.00 -8.08 17.98
CA HIS A 95 -42.21 -8.81 17.63
C HIS A 95 -42.52 -9.99 18.58
N SER A 96 -41.50 -10.58 19.23
CA SER A 96 -41.70 -11.56 20.30
C SER A 96 -42.09 -10.91 21.63
N ASP A 97 -41.59 -9.70 21.95
CA ASP A 97 -42.04 -8.94 23.13
C ASP A 97 -43.52 -8.54 23.02
N LEU A 98 -43.98 -8.11 21.83
CA LEU A 98 -45.38 -7.79 21.56
C LEU A 98 -46.32 -9.01 21.58
N ARG A 99 -45.80 -10.23 21.38
CA ARG A 99 -46.57 -11.49 21.51
C ARG A 99 -46.55 -12.11 22.91
N MET A 100 -45.72 -11.61 23.82
CA MET A 100 -45.69 -12.05 25.23
C MET A 100 -46.44 -11.09 26.18
N LEU A 101 -46.91 -9.95 25.67
CA LEU A 101 -47.72 -8.96 26.39
C LEU A 101 -49.23 -9.01 26.06
N LEU A 102 -49.68 -10.06 25.37
CA LEU A 102 -51.08 -10.40 25.09
C LEU A 102 -51.35 -11.83 25.57
#